data_AF-A0A1H0Y246-F1
#
_entry.id   AF-A0A1H0Y246-F1
#
_cell.length_a   1.000
_cell.length_b   1.000
_cell.length_c   1.000
_cell.angle_alpha   90.00
_cell.angle_beta   90.00
_cell.angle_gamma   90.00
#
_symmetry.space_group_name_H-M   'P 1'
#
loop_
_entity.id
_entity.type
_entity.pdbx_description
1 polymer ?
#
loop_
_entity_poly.entity_id
_entity_poly.type
_entity_poly.pdbx_seq_one_letter_code
_entity_poly.pdbx_strand_id
1 'polypeptide(L)'
;MDVEAFVAVHGDEWDELAALLRRRRLSSTEADRLVLLYQRAATHLSQVRSAAPDPVLLSRLSTLVAGARNRLTGAREPLWRDLARFAVVSFPAALWRLRWWTAAVTASFLLVSSATAAWVAGDPAVVAAMGAPEELRRYVDEDFAAYYSEDPAGSFAARVWTNNAWIAAQCVALGITGGWVVLVLVNNALAVGTAAGLMLAFDRGGVFFGLILPHGLLELTAVFVAAAAGLKLFWAWVEPGPRPRSRAIAEEGRALVTVALGLVVVLAVSGVLEGFVTPSPLPTWARVGIGAAALGAFLAYGGVLGRRAVAAGETGDLRPEQAGDVRPVAG
;
A
#
# COMPACT_ATOMS: atom_id res chain seq x y z
N MET A 1 -0.55 47.56 3.55
CA MET A 1 -0.24 47.59 2.11
C MET A 1 -1.52 48.00 1.41
N ASP A 2 -1.46 49.01 0.55
CA ASP A 2 -2.60 49.37 -0.29
C ASP A 2 -2.65 48.39 -1.49
N VAL A 3 -3.72 47.60 -1.57
CA VAL A 3 -3.88 46.55 -2.58
C VAL A 3 -4.02 47.16 -3.97
N GLU A 4 -4.70 48.31 -4.11
CA GLU A 4 -4.91 48.95 -5.41
C GLU A 4 -3.59 49.51 -5.95
N ALA A 5 -2.80 50.16 -5.09
CA ALA A 5 -1.46 50.63 -5.46
C ALA A 5 -0.52 49.46 -5.80
N PHE A 6 -0.58 48.35 -5.07
CA PHE A 6 0.23 47.16 -5.35
C PHE A 6 -0.12 46.51 -6.69
N VAL A 7 -1.42 46.44 -7.02
CA VAL A 7 -1.89 45.98 -8.33
C VAL A 7 -1.47 46.94 -9.44
N ALA A 8 -1.55 48.25 -9.23
CA ALA A 8 -1.15 49.25 -10.21
C ALA A 8 0.35 49.17 -10.56
N VAL A 9 1.20 48.79 -9.60
CA VAL A 9 2.66 48.70 -9.81
C VAL A 9 3.09 47.38 -10.45
N HIS A 10 2.45 46.26 -10.10
CA HIS A 10 2.90 44.91 -10.49
C HIS A 10 1.99 44.19 -11.49
N GLY A 11 0.82 44.74 -11.81
CA GLY A 11 -0.18 44.12 -12.67
C GLY A 11 0.35 43.72 -14.05
N ASP A 12 1.13 44.60 -14.68
CA ASP A 12 1.70 44.39 -16.00
C ASP A 12 2.63 43.16 -16.05
N GLU A 13 3.41 42.93 -14.99
CA GLU A 13 4.28 41.75 -14.89
C GLU A 13 3.48 40.45 -14.82
N TRP A 14 2.32 40.47 -14.14
CA TRP A 14 1.43 39.32 -14.03
C TRP A 14 0.70 39.03 -15.34
N ASP A 15 0.36 40.07 -16.10
CA ASP A 15 -0.26 39.93 -17.41
C ASP A 15 0.74 39.45 -18.47
N GLU A 16 2.01 39.88 -18.39
CA GLU A 16 3.11 39.33 -19.18
C GLU A 16 3.31 37.84 -18.87
N LEU A 17 3.35 37.47 -17.58
CA LEU A 17 3.44 36.07 -17.16
C LEU A 17 2.27 35.25 -17.71
N ALA A 18 1.04 35.75 -17.58
CA ALA A 18 -0.15 35.09 -18.13
C ALA A 18 -0.06 34.92 -19.66
N ALA A 19 0.46 35.92 -20.37
CA ALA A 19 0.65 35.86 -21.81
C ALA A 19 1.67 34.80 -22.22
N LEU A 20 2.81 34.70 -21.53
CA LEU A 20 3.83 33.67 -21.77
C LEU A 20 3.29 32.26 -21.49
N LEU A 21 2.46 32.10 -20.44
CA LEU A 21 1.84 30.80 -20.12
C LEU A 21 0.90 30.30 -21.23
N ARG A 22 0.23 31.19 -21.96
CA ARG A 22 -0.69 30.84 -23.06
C ARG A 22 0.02 30.41 -24.35
N ARG A 23 1.32 30.69 -24.51
CA ARG A 23 2.05 30.35 -25.74
C ARG A 23 2.28 28.84 -25.86
N ARG A 24 2.30 28.29 -27.07
CA ARG A 24 2.55 26.85 -27.28
C ARG A 24 4.04 26.49 -27.20
N ARG A 25 4.91 27.37 -27.69
CA ARG A 25 6.37 27.25 -27.60
C ARG A 25 6.93 28.59 -27.13
N LEU A 26 8.00 28.55 -26.34
CA LEU A 26 8.75 29.72 -25.91
C LEU A 26 10.12 29.67 -26.57
N SER A 27 10.62 30.82 -27.01
CA SER A 27 12.04 31.00 -27.32
C SER A 27 12.89 30.96 -26.04
N SER A 28 14.21 30.87 -26.18
CA SER A 28 15.13 30.88 -25.03
C SER A 28 14.98 32.13 -24.17
N THR A 29 14.90 33.31 -24.80
CA THR A 29 14.72 34.60 -24.12
C THR A 29 13.38 34.68 -23.38
N GLU A 30 12.32 34.13 -23.96
CA GLU A 30 10.99 34.07 -23.33
C GLU A 30 10.94 33.06 -22.18
N ALA A 31 11.72 31.98 -22.24
CA ALA A 31 11.86 31.03 -21.15
C ALA A 31 12.60 31.65 -19.96
N ASP A 32 13.69 32.37 -20.19
CA ASP A 32 14.41 33.11 -19.14
C ASP A 32 13.50 34.18 -18.52
N ARG A 33 12.72 34.87 -19.35
CA ARG A 33 11.72 35.85 -18.89
C ARG A 33 10.63 35.20 -18.03
N LEU A 34 10.15 34.02 -18.40
CA LEU A 34 9.19 33.24 -17.63
C LEU A 34 9.73 32.89 -16.22
N VAL A 35 11.00 32.48 -16.11
CA VAL A 35 11.65 32.18 -14.82
C VAL A 35 11.67 33.40 -13.91
N LEU A 36 12.09 34.54 -14.45
CA LEU A 36 12.17 35.81 -13.71
C LEU A 36 10.79 36.24 -13.19
N LEU A 37 9.77 36.19 -14.05
CA LEU A 37 8.40 36.56 -13.69
C LEU A 37 7.78 35.58 -12.69
N TYR A 38 8.08 34.28 -12.79
CA TYR A 38 7.67 33.27 -11.80
C TYR A 38 8.22 33.60 -10.41
N GLN A 39 9.52 33.90 -10.30
CA GLN A 39 10.15 34.22 -9.01
C GLN A 39 9.52 35.47 -8.40
N ARG A 40 9.31 36.53 -9.20
CA ARG A 40 8.65 37.77 -8.75
C ARG A 40 7.21 37.52 -8.30
N ALA A 41 6.42 36.79 -9.08
CA ALA A 41 5.04 36.46 -8.72
C ALA A 41 4.95 35.62 -7.43
N ALA A 42 5.90 34.69 -7.20
CA ALA A 42 5.98 33.93 -5.96
C ALA A 42 6.30 34.82 -4.74
N THR A 43 7.22 35.78 -4.90
CA THR A 43 7.52 36.80 -3.89
C THR A 43 6.29 37.66 -3.61
N HIS A 44 5.59 38.14 -4.63
CA HIS A 44 4.38 38.97 -4.46
C HIS A 44 3.26 38.18 -3.76
N LEU A 45 3.06 36.91 -4.12
CA LEU A 45 2.10 36.03 -3.44
C LEU A 45 2.41 35.90 -1.94
N SER A 46 3.69 35.74 -1.59
CA SER A 46 4.12 35.70 -0.18
C SER A 46 3.86 37.01 0.54
N GLN A 47 4.14 38.16 -0.09
CA GLN A 47 3.92 39.48 0.50
C GLN A 47 2.43 39.78 0.71
N VAL A 48 1.58 39.51 -0.29
CA VAL A 48 0.12 39.70 -0.20
C VAL A 48 -0.46 38.80 0.89
N ARG A 49 -0.03 37.53 0.96
CA ARG A 49 -0.45 36.58 2.00
C ARG A 49 -0.10 37.05 3.41
N SER A 50 1.03 37.72 3.59
CA SER A 50 1.49 38.18 4.91
C SER A 50 0.97 39.56 5.32
N ALA A 51 0.68 40.47 4.38
CA ALA A 51 0.42 41.88 4.69
C ALA A 51 -1.04 42.32 4.51
N ALA A 52 -1.78 41.78 3.54
CA ALA A 52 -3.18 42.14 3.26
C ALA A 52 -3.84 41.07 2.37
N PRO A 53 -4.45 40.03 2.94
CA PRO A 53 -5.01 38.93 2.19
C PRO A 53 -6.32 39.34 1.50
N ASP A 54 -6.24 39.94 0.32
CA ASP A 54 -7.35 40.01 -0.63
C ASP A 54 -7.54 38.61 -1.29
N PRO A 55 -8.69 37.94 -1.09
CA PRO A 55 -8.94 36.61 -1.65
C PRO A 55 -8.83 36.54 -3.18
N VAL A 56 -9.21 37.62 -3.89
CA VAL A 56 -9.21 37.64 -5.36
C VAL A 56 -7.77 37.70 -5.87
N LEU A 57 -6.97 38.62 -5.34
CA LEU A 57 -5.56 38.76 -5.70
C LEU A 57 -4.74 37.52 -5.33
N LEU A 58 -4.98 36.94 -4.15
CA LEU A 58 -4.33 35.69 -3.72
C LEU A 58 -4.62 34.54 -4.69
N SER A 59 -5.88 34.39 -5.12
CA SER A 59 -6.27 33.34 -6.07
C SER A 59 -5.61 33.53 -7.44
N ARG A 60 -5.59 34.78 -7.96
CA ARG A 60 -4.93 35.12 -9.23
C ARG A 60 -3.43 34.79 -9.19
N LEU A 61 -2.73 35.27 -8.17
CA LEU A 61 -1.29 35.04 -8.02
C LEU A 61 -0.96 33.56 -7.81
N SER A 62 -1.76 32.86 -7.00
CA SER A 62 -1.58 31.42 -6.79
C SER A 62 -1.73 30.63 -8.10
N THR A 63 -2.70 31.00 -8.94
CA THR A 63 -2.93 30.38 -10.25
C THR A 63 -1.76 30.63 -11.20
N LEU A 64 -1.25 31.87 -11.27
CA LEU A 64 -0.11 32.22 -12.11
C LEU A 64 1.18 31.49 -11.69
N VAL A 65 1.47 31.47 -10.39
CA VAL A 65 2.65 30.78 -9.83
C VAL A 65 2.57 29.27 -10.08
N ALA A 66 1.40 28.66 -9.90
CA ALA A 66 1.19 27.24 -10.18
C ALA A 66 1.35 26.91 -11.67
N GLY A 67 0.77 27.73 -12.56
CA GLY A 67 0.89 27.57 -14.01
C GLY A 67 2.34 27.71 -14.50
N ALA A 68 3.06 28.70 -13.99
CA ALA A 68 4.46 28.92 -14.33
C ALA A 68 5.37 27.82 -13.82
N ARG A 69 5.17 27.35 -12.59
CA ARG A 69 5.89 26.18 -12.05
C ARG A 69 5.69 24.97 -12.94
N ASN A 70 4.45 24.63 -13.31
CA ASN A 70 4.15 23.49 -14.18
C ASN A 70 4.84 23.59 -15.54
N ARG A 71 4.98 24.81 -16.08
CA ARG A 71 5.61 25.03 -17.38
C ARG A 71 7.14 24.98 -17.31
N LEU A 72 7.73 25.46 -16.21
CA LEU A 72 9.18 25.50 -15.99
C LEU A 72 9.75 24.14 -15.63
N THR A 73 9.02 23.32 -14.87
CA THR A 73 9.47 21.97 -14.49
C THR A 73 9.33 20.95 -15.64
N GLY A 74 8.88 21.39 -16.81
CA GLY A 74 8.51 20.52 -17.93
C GLY A 74 7.22 19.74 -17.63
N ALA A 75 6.51 19.33 -18.68
CA ALA A 75 5.45 18.34 -18.54
C ALA A 75 6.02 17.16 -17.74
N ARG A 76 5.36 16.80 -16.63
CA ARG A 76 5.69 15.64 -15.78
C ARG A 76 6.21 14.51 -16.66
N GLU A 77 7.28 13.83 -16.23
CA GLU A 77 7.63 12.50 -16.76
C GLU A 77 6.33 11.73 -17.03
N PRO A 78 6.17 11.11 -18.21
CA PRO A 78 4.93 10.43 -18.54
C PRO A 78 4.52 9.52 -17.39
N LEU A 79 3.26 9.63 -16.92
CA LEU A 79 2.74 8.84 -15.79
C LEU A 79 3.08 7.34 -15.92
N TRP A 80 3.14 6.84 -17.16
CA TRP A 80 3.52 5.46 -17.47
C TRP A 80 4.96 5.10 -17.06
N ARG A 81 5.93 6.02 -17.14
CA ARG A 81 7.33 5.78 -16.72
C ARG A 81 7.44 5.66 -15.22
N ASP A 82 6.73 6.49 -14.48
CA ASP A 82 6.70 6.41 -13.02
C ASP A 82 5.99 5.13 -12.55
N LEU A 83 4.89 4.74 -13.22
CA LEU A 83 4.24 3.45 -12.97
C LEU A 83 5.14 2.27 -13.32
N ALA A 84 5.86 2.32 -14.44
CA ALA A 84 6.80 1.27 -14.84
C ALA A 84 7.98 1.16 -13.85
N ARG A 85 8.55 2.29 -13.40
CA ARG A 85 9.58 2.31 -12.36
C ARG A 85 9.04 1.77 -11.05
N PHE A 86 7.85 2.18 -10.64
CA PHE A 86 7.19 1.67 -9.45
C PHE A 86 7.07 0.14 -9.50
N ALA A 87 6.56 -0.38 -10.61
CA ALA A 87 6.31 -1.80 -10.81
C ALA A 87 7.59 -2.63 -11.00
N VAL A 88 8.67 -2.10 -11.58
CA VAL A 88 9.87 -2.91 -11.86
C VAL A 88 11.00 -2.67 -10.84
N VAL A 89 10.99 -1.54 -10.14
CA VAL A 89 12.08 -1.10 -9.26
C VAL A 89 11.59 -0.89 -7.83
N SER A 90 10.71 0.10 -7.60
CA SER A 90 10.39 0.55 -6.23
C SER A 90 9.67 -0.52 -5.41
N PHE A 91 8.59 -1.10 -5.92
CA PHE A 91 7.83 -2.10 -5.19
C PHE A 91 8.63 -3.40 -4.98
N PRO A 92 9.31 -3.98 -5.99
CA PRO A 92 10.18 -5.13 -5.76
C PRO A 92 11.30 -4.87 -4.75
N ALA A 93 11.95 -3.69 -4.79
CA ALA A 93 12.99 -3.34 -3.83
C ALA A 93 12.45 -3.32 -2.39
N ALA A 94 11.26 -2.75 -2.19
CA ALA A 94 10.60 -2.72 -0.90
C ALA A 94 10.30 -4.15 -0.38
N LEU A 95 9.74 -5.02 -1.24
CA LEU A 95 9.50 -6.43 -0.91
C LEU A 95 10.79 -7.16 -0.50
N TRP A 96 11.87 -6.98 -1.26
CA TRP A 96 13.14 -7.63 -0.96
C TRP A 96 13.74 -7.16 0.38
N ARG A 97 13.63 -5.87 0.70
CA ARG A 97 14.06 -5.31 1.99
C ARG A 97 13.20 -5.79 3.17
N LEU A 98 11.98 -6.27 2.91
CA LEU A 98 11.06 -6.81 3.91
C LEU A 98 11.12 -8.33 4.04
N ARG A 99 11.76 -9.05 3.12
CA ARG A 99 11.69 -10.52 3.02
C ARG A 99 11.86 -11.28 4.33
N TRP A 100 12.78 -10.86 5.21
CA TRP A 100 13.02 -11.53 6.49
C TRP A 100 11.95 -11.20 7.53
N TRP A 101 11.44 -9.97 7.53
CA TRP A 101 10.29 -9.58 8.34
C TRP A 101 9.03 -10.32 7.89
N THR A 102 8.78 -10.39 6.58
CA THR A 102 7.68 -11.15 6.00
C THR A 102 7.81 -12.64 6.32
N ALA A 103 9.00 -13.22 6.22
CA ALA A 103 9.25 -14.60 6.59
C ALA A 103 8.98 -14.86 8.09
N ALA A 104 9.43 -13.97 8.98
CA ALA A 104 9.19 -14.10 10.41
C ALA A 104 7.70 -13.97 10.77
N VAL A 105 6.98 -13.03 10.15
CA VAL A 105 5.52 -12.87 10.30
C VAL A 105 4.80 -14.12 9.79
N THR A 106 5.16 -14.60 8.60
CA THR A 106 4.57 -15.80 8.00
C THR A 106 4.78 -17.02 8.89
N ALA A 107 6.02 -17.25 9.35
CA ALA A 107 6.35 -18.37 10.21
C ALA A 107 5.58 -18.31 11.55
N SER A 108 5.52 -17.14 12.17
CA SER A 108 4.77 -16.93 13.42
C SER A 108 3.27 -17.17 13.22
N PHE A 109 2.69 -16.66 12.13
CA PHE A 109 1.28 -16.85 11.82
C PHE A 109 0.96 -18.33 11.57
N LEU A 110 1.77 -19.01 10.76
CA LEU A 110 1.59 -20.44 10.48
C LEU A 110 1.76 -21.29 11.74
N LEU A 111 2.71 -20.95 12.62
CA LEU A 111 2.89 -21.64 13.89
C LEU A 111 1.65 -21.53 14.77
N VAL A 112 1.15 -20.31 15.00
CA VAL A 112 -0.03 -20.08 15.84
C VAL A 112 -1.27 -20.74 15.25
N SER A 113 -1.55 -20.50 13.96
CA SER A 113 -2.73 -21.08 13.30
C SER A 113 -2.69 -22.61 13.26
N SER A 114 -1.52 -23.22 12.99
CA SER A 114 -1.39 -24.69 12.98
C SER A 114 -1.49 -25.29 14.38
N ALA A 115 -0.91 -24.63 15.39
CA ALA A 115 -1.03 -25.06 16.78
C ALA A 115 -2.49 -25.00 17.26
N THR A 116 -3.21 -23.92 16.94
CA THR A 116 -4.64 -23.79 17.21
C THR A 116 -5.44 -24.86 16.48
N ALA A 117 -5.18 -25.09 15.19
CA ALA A 117 -5.86 -26.11 14.41
C ALA A 117 -5.65 -27.52 14.99
N ALA A 118 -4.42 -27.85 15.38
CA ALA A 118 -4.09 -29.14 16.00
C ALA A 118 -4.76 -29.30 17.37
N TRP A 119 -4.82 -28.24 18.17
CA TRP A 119 -5.50 -28.25 19.46
C TRP A 119 -7.00 -28.47 19.32
N VAL A 120 -7.66 -27.72 18.43
CA VAL A 120 -9.11 -27.84 18.18
C VAL A 120 -9.46 -29.19 17.56
N ALA A 121 -8.69 -29.67 16.57
CA ALA A 121 -8.94 -30.95 15.93
C ALA A 121 -8.66 -32.16 16.84
N GLY A 122 -7.74 -32.02 17.80
CA GLY A 122 -7.29 -33.10 18.67
C GLY A 122 -8.07 -33.25 19.98
N ASP A 123 -8.88 -32.27 20.37
CA ASP A 123 -9.59 -32.27 21.66
C ASP A 123 -11.11 -32.10 21.50
N PRO A 124 -11.90 -33.18 21.67
CA PRO A 124 -13.36 -33.12 21.60
C PRO A 124 -14.00 -32.18 22.62
N ALA A 125 -13.36 -31.94 23.78
CA ALA A 125 -13.88 -31.01 24.77
C ALA A 125 -13.78 -29.56 24.28
N VAL A 126 -12.73 -29.23 23.53
CA VAL A 126 -12.57 -27.92 22.88
C VAL A 126 -13.64 -27.72 21.82
N VAL A 127 -13.89 -28.72 20.96
CA VAL A 127 -14.95 -28.67 19.96
C VAL A 127 -16.32 -28.51 20.63
N ALA A 128 -16.61 -29.28 21.67
CA ALA A 128 -17.87 -29.20 22.41
C ALA A 128 -18.07 -27.84 23.11
N ALA A 129 -17.00 -27.16 23.49
CA ALA A 129 -17.07 -25.82 24.09
C ALA A 129 -17.39 -24.71 23.06
N MET A 130 -17.26 -24.98 21.75
CA MET A 130 -17.49 -24.00 20.69
C MET A 130 -18.94 -23.87 20.27
N GLY A 131 -19.78 -24.88 20.48
CA GLY A 131 -21.19 -24.84 20.09
C GLY A 131 -21.89 -26.19 20.21
N ALA A 132 -23.20 -26.20 19.94
CA ALA A 132 -23.95 -27.43 19.91
C ALA A 132 -23.53 -28.30 18.70
N PRO A 133 -23.51 -29.65 18.82
CA PRO A 133 -23.08 -30.53 17.73
C PRO A 133 -23.81 -30.29 16.40
N GLU A 134 -25.11 -29.97 16.45
CA GLU A 134 -25.94 -29.69 15.27
C GLU A 134 -25.54 -28.38 14.57
N GLU A 135 -25.16 -27.36 15.35
CA GLU A 135 -24.70 -26.06 14.83
C GLU A 135 -23.33 -26.21 14.17
N LEU A 136 -22.42 -26.94 14.82
CA LEU A 136 -21.08 -27.20 14.28
C LEU A 136 -21.14 -28.03 13.00
N ARG A 137 -22.04 -29.02 12.93
CA ARG A 137 -22.28 -29.80 11.70
C ARG A 137 -22.81 -28.92 10.57
N ARG A 138 -23.82 -28.09 10.83
CA ARG A 138 -24.33 -27.14 9.84
C ARG A 138 -23.23 -26.22 9.33
N TYR A 139 -22.39 -25.72 10.23
CA TYR A 139 -21.27 -24.88 9.86
C TYR A 139 -20.28 -25.59 8.91
N VAL A 140 -19.81 -26.79 9.25
CA VAL A 140 -18.80 -27.50 8.44
C VAL A 140 -19.36 -28.09 7.14
N ASP A 141 -20.64 -28.47 7.12
CA ASP A 141 -21.26 -29.14 5.97
C ASP A 141 -21.89 -28.16 4.97
N GLU A 142 -22.40 -27.01 5.45
CA GLU A 142 -23.17 -26.06 4.66
C GLU A 142 -22.54 -24.65 4.71
N ASP A 143 -22.56 -23.99 5.88
CA ASP A 143 -22.31 -22.56 5.98
C ASP A 143 -20.89 -22.17 5.52
N PHE A 144 -19.89 -23.00 5.83
CA PHE A 144 -18.52 -22.75 5.43
C PHE A 144 -18.39 -22.70 3.90
N ALA A 145 -18.96 -23.68 3.19
CA ALA A 145 -18.88 -23.73 1.74
C ALA A 145 -19.78 -22.69 1.07
N ALA A 146 -20.97 -22.48 1.63
CA ALA A 146 -21.95 -21.48 1.19
C ALA A 146 -21.35 -20.07 1.23
N TYR A 147 -20.60 -19.75 2.28
CA TYR A 147 -19.87 -18.48 2.40
C TYR A 147 -19.02 -18.20 1.15
N TYR A 148 -18.30 -19.19 0.62
CA TYR A 148 -17.42 -19.01 -0.56
C TYR A 148 -18.11 -19.23 -1.92
N SER A 149 -19.40 -19.59 -1.96
CA SER A 149 -20.05 -20.10 -3.18
C SER A 149 -21.37 -19.43 -3.57
N GLU A 150 -22.12 -18.84 -2.62
CA GLU A 150 -23.54 -18.50 -2.86
C GLU A 150 -23.82 -17.06 -3.35
N ASP A 151 -22.86 -16.14 -3.30
CA ASP A 151 -23.08 -14.77 -3.76
C ASP A 151 -22.63 -14.56 -5.22
N PRO A 152 -23.29 -13.69 -6.02
CA PRO A 152 -22.80 -13.30 -7.34
C PRO A 152 -21.34 -12.88 -7.21
N ALA A 153 -20.44 -13.51 -7.97
CA ALA A 153 -18.99 -13.41 -7.83
C ALA A 153 -18.40 -12.00 -7.59
N GLY A 154 -19.11 -10.93 -7.97
CA GLY A 154 -18.76 -9.54 -7.68
C GLY A 154 -19.03 -9.03 -6.25
N SER A 155 -20.07 -9.47 -5.54
CA SER A 155 -20.41 -8.99 -4.17
C SER A 155 -19.65 -9.75 -3.08
N PHE A 156 -19.30 -11.01 -3.34
CA PHE A 156 -18.53 -11.84 -2.42
C PHE A 156 -17.04 -11.51 -2.43
N ALA A 157 -16.40 -11.56 -3.61
CA ALA A 157 -14.98 -11.20 -3.77
C ALA A 157 -14.70 -9.79 -3.25
N ALA A 158 -15.66 -8.86 -3.40
CA ALA A 158 -15.55 -7.52 -2.82
C ALA A 158 -15.50 -7.53 -1.28
N ARG A 159 -16.24 -8.40 -0.58
CA ARG A 159 -16.28 -8.42 0.89
C ARG A 159 -15.02 -9.01 1.52
N VAL A 160 -14.53 -10.14 1.02
CA VAL A 160 -13.30 -10.76 1.52
C VAL A 160 -12.09 -9.88 1.17
N TRP A 161 -12.04 -9.37 -0.06
CA TRP A 161 -11.07 -8.35 -0.46
C TRP A 161 -11.10 -7.12 0.45
N THR A 162 -12.28 -6.57 0.76
CA THR A 162 -12.39 -5.39 1.62
C THR A 162 -11.92 -5.71 3.04
N ASN A 163 -12.19 -6.90 3.57
CA ASN A 163 -11.77 -7.29 4.91
C ASN A 163 -10.24 -7.42 5.02
N ASN A 164 -9.60 -8.14 4.09
CA ASN A 164 -8.15 -8.28 4.10
C ASN A 164 -7.41 -7.00 3.68
N ALA A 165 -7.99 -6.19 2.78
CA ALA A 165 -7.51 -4.84 2.49
C ALA A 165 -7.62 -3.93 3.73
N TRP A 166 -8.69 -4.06 4.51
CA TRP A 166 -8.87 -3.33 5.76
C TRP A 166 -7.85 -3.75 6.83
N ILE A 167 -7.59 -5.05 6.97
CA ILE A 167 -6.52 -5.58 7.85
C ILE A 167 -5.15 -5.03 7.41
N ALA A 168 -4.84 -5.10 6.12
CA ALA A 168 -3.59 -4.57 5.59
C ALA A 168 -3.48 -3.05 5.83
N ALA A 169 -4.57 -2.29 5.62
CA ALA A 169 -4.63 -0.86 5.89
C ALA A 169 -4.40 -0.54 7.37
N GLN A 170 -4.97 -1.33 8.29
CA GLN A 170 -4.72 -1.19 9.72
C GLN A 170 -3.24 -1.45 10.05
N CYS A 171 -2.63 -2.48 9.48
CA CYS A 171 -1.20 -2.77 9.68
C CYS A 171 -0.30 -1.64 9.18
N VAL A 172 -0.69 -0.96 8.09
CA VAL A 172 0.01 0.20 7.55
C VAL A 172 -0.19 1.43 8.45
N ALA A 173 -1.44 1.76 8.79
CA ALA A 173 -1.77 2.99 9.52
C ALA A 173 -1.34 2.94 10.98
N LEU A 174 -1.52 1.79 11.64
CA LEU A 174 -1.22 1.59 13.05
C LEU A 174 0.10 0.84 13.26
N GLY A 175 0.83 0.58 12.17
CA GLY A 175 2.10 -0.15 12.16
C GLY A 175 3.13 0.40 13.13
N ILE A 176 3.20 1.73 13.24
CA ILE A 176 4.12 2.45 14.14
C ILE A 176 3.94 2.08 15.62
N THR A 177 2.80 1.49 16.02
CA THR A 177 2.58 1.05 17.40
C THR A 177 3.22 -0.29 17.73
N GLY A 178 3.48 -1.12 16.70
CA GLY A 178 3.93 -2.52 16.85
C GLY A 178 2.87 -3.45 17.44
N GLY A 179 2.36 -3.13 18.64
CA GLY A 179 1.40 -3.94 19.39
C GLY A 179 0.08 -4.19 18.66
N TRP A 180 -0.43 -3.19 17.91
CA TRP A 180 -1.65 -3.38 17.12
C TRP A 180 -1.45 -4.44 16.02
N VAL A 181 -0.31 -4.41 15.33
CA VAL A 181 -0.01 -5.38 14.27
C VAL A 181 0.08 -6.79 14.83
N VAL A 182 0.72 -6.95 16.00
CA VAL A 182 0.81 -8.26 16.68
C VAL A 182 -0.58 -8.75 17.07
N LEU A 183 -1.41 -7.90 17.68
CA LEU A 183 -2.77 -8.25 18.08
C LEU A 183 -3.61 -8.72 16.87
N VAL A 184 -3.57 -7.97 15.77
CA VAL A 184 -4.27 -8.31 14.53
C VAL A 184 -3.79 -9.64 13.96
N LEU A 185 -2.47 -9.87 13.90
CA LEU A 185 -1.90 -11.12 13.40
C LEU A 185 -2.31 -12.32 14.25
N VAL A 186 -2.24 -12.19 15.58
CA VAL A 186 -2.62 -13.27 16.51
C VAL A 186 -4.11 -13.59 16.37
N ASN A 187 -4.99 -12.58 16.38
CA ASN A 187 -6.42 -12.81 16.25
C ASN A 187 -6.79 -13.49 14.91
N ASN A 188 -6.17 -13.06 13.80
CA ASN A 188 -6.39 -13.71 12.51
C ASN A 188 -5.83 -15.13 12.48
N ALA A 189 -4.66 -15.37 13.09
CA ALA A 189 -4.08 -16.71 13.16
C ALA A 189 -4.96 -17.67 13.98
N LEU A 190 -5.48 -17.21 15.12
CA LEU A 190 -6.41 -17.97 15.96
C LEU A 190 -7.72 -18.26 15.21
N ALA A 191 -8.28 -17.27 14.51
CA ALA A 191 -9.51 -17.45 13.73
C ALA A 191 -9.34 -18.49 12.60
N VAL A 192 -8.27 -18.34 11.80
CA VAL A 192 -7.95 -19.30 10.72
C VAL A 192 -7.67 -20.69 11.30
N GLY A 193 -6.89 -20.76 12.39
CA GLY A 193 -6.59 -22.03 13.06
C GLY A 193 -7.83 -22.70 13.64
N THR A 194 -8.76 -21.95 14.20
CA THR A 194 -10.03 -22.47 14.74
C THR A 194 -10.90 -23.04 13.63
N ALA A 195 -11.08 -22.30 12.54
CA ALA A 195 -11.83 -22.77 11.38
C ALA A 195 -11.18 -24.02 10.77
N ALA A 196 -9.85 -24.03 10.62
CA ALA A 196 -9.11 -25.19 10.12
C ALA A 196 -9.28 -26.41 11.03
N GLY A 197 -9.11 -26.22 12.34
CA GLY A 197 -9.23 -27.29 13.33
C GLY A 197 -10.63 -27.88 13.39
N LEU A 198 -11.67 -27.05 13.33
CA LEU A 198 -13.05 -27.50 13.28
C LEU A 198 -13.32 -28.29 11.98
N MET A 199 -12.90 -27.79 10.83
CA MET A 199 -13.05 -28.51 9.56
C MET A 199 -12.29 -29.84 9.55
N LEU A 200 -11.12 -29.90 10.19
CA LEU A 200 -10.35 -31.15 10.34
C LEU A 200 -11.03 -32.13 11.29
N ALA A 201 -11.61 -31.67 12.40
CA ALA A 201 -12.32 -32.51 13.36
C ALA A 201 -13.54 -33.24 12.76
N PHE A 202 -14.12 -32.68 11.70
CA PHE A 202 -15.28 -33.24 10.98
C PHE A 202 -14.91 -33.84 9.61
N ASP A 203 -13.63 -34.18 9.37
CA ASP A 203 -13.14 -34.78 8.12
C ASP A 203 -13.38 -33.90 6.86
N ARG A 204 -13.57 -32.59 7.03
CA ARG A 204 -13.78 -31.59 5.96
C ARG A 204 -12.52 -30.79 5.61
N GLY A 205 -11.33 -31.22 6.04
CA GLY A 205 -10.07 -30.53 5.75
C GLY A 205 -9.82 -30.28 4.25
N GLY A 206 -10.21 -31.23 3.38
CA GLY A 206 -10.12 -31.05 1.92
C GLY A 206 -10.98 -29.91 1.38
N VAL A 207 -12.15 -29.67 1.96
CA VAL A 207 -13.04 -28.55 1.61
C VAL A 207 -12.41 -27.24 2.06
N PHE A 208 -11.93 -27.19 3.31
CA PHE A 208 -11.26 -26.01 3.88
C PHE A 208 -10.10 -25.53 3.01
N PHE A 209 -9.13 -26.40 2.74
CA PHE A 209 -7.98 -26.04 1.92
C PHE A 209 -8.36 -25.78 0.45
N GLY A 210 -9.34 -26.52 -0.07
CA GLY A 210 -9.79 -26.35 -1.45
C GLY A 210 -10.49 -25.03 -1.72
N LEU A 211 -11.16 -24.45 -0.72
CA LEU A 211 -11.79 -23.14 -0.83
C LEU A 211 -10.81 -22.01 -0.51
N ILE A 212 -9.93 -22.16 0.49
CA ILE A 212 -9.03 -21.09 0.93
C ILE A 212 -7.78 -20.95 0.06
N LEU A 213 -7.07 -22.04 -0.24
CA LEU A 213 -5.74 -21.94 -0.87
C LEU A 213 -5.71 -21.30 -2.28
N PRO A 214 -6.73 -21.43 -3.16
CA PRO A 214 -6.68 -20.84 -4.50
C PRO A 214 -6.45 -19.32 -4.53
N HIS A 215 -6.97 -18.58 -3.54
CA HIS A 215 -6.84 -17.12 -3.44
C HIS A 215 -6.07 -16.72 -2.17
N GLY A 216 -6.36 -17.40 -1.06
CA GLY A 216 -5.82 -17.10 0.27
C GLY A 216 -4.30 -17.17 0.37
N LEU A 217 -3.63 -17.95 -0.50
CA LEU A 217 -2.16 -17.97 -0.57
C LEU A 217 -1.57 -16.59 -0.88
N LEU A 218 -2.08 -15.93 -1.92
CA LEU A 218 -1.61 -14.60 -2.32
C LEU A 218 -2.11 -13.53 -1.35
N GLU A 219 -3.35 -13.65 -0.90
CA GLU A 219 -4.00 -12.73 0.04
C GLU A 219 -3.29 -12.67 1.40
N LEU A 220 -3.07 -13.83 2.03
CA LEU A 220 -2.37 -13.91 3.32
C LEU A 220 -0.94 -13.39 3.18
N THR A 221 -0.28 -13.70 2.06
CA THR A 221 1.06 -13.15 1.80
C THR A 221 1.02 -11.61 1.72
N ALA A 222 0.01 -11.01 1.09
CA ALA A 222 -0.16 -9.57 1.07
C ALA A 222 -0.35 -8.99 2.48
N VAL A 223 -1.18 -9.62 3.32
CA VAL A 223 -1.35 -9.25 4.73
C VAL A 223 -0.03 -9.36 5.52
N PHE A 224 0.74 -10.44 5.31
CA PHE A 224 2.03 -10.63 5.98
C PHE A 224 3.07 -9.59 5.55
N VAL A 225 3.07 -9.18 4.27
CA VAL A 225 3.91 -8.08 3.79
C VAL A 225 3.50 -6.75 4.42
N ALA A 226 2.19 -6.45 4.53
CA ALA A 226 1.69 -5.25 5.18
C ALA A 226 2.09 -5.21 6.66
N ALA A 227 1.88 -6.31 7.37
CA ALA A 227 2.26 -6.45 8.78
C ALA A 227 3.77 -6.34 8.98
N ALA A 228 4.58 -6.98 8.12
CA ALA A 228 6.03 -6.85 8.14
C ALA A 228 6.50 -5.41 7.93
N ALA A 229 5.87 -4.69 6.99
CA ALA A 229 6.18 -3.30 6.73
C ALA A 229 5.82 -2.39 7.92
N GLY A 230 4.66 -2.61 8.53
CA GLY A 230 4.23 -1.91 9.76
C GLY A 230 5.17 -2.17 10.94
N LEU A 231 5.52 -3.43 11.19
CA LEU A 231 6.47 -3.81 12.26
C LEU A 231 7.86 -3.23 12.02
N LYS A 232 8.33 -3.20 10.77
CA LYS A 232 9.61 -2.58 10.42
C LYS A 232 9.60 -1.07 10.65
N LEU A 233 8.48 -0.38 10.39
CA LEU A 233 8.31 1.03 10.72
C LEU A 233 8.41 1.27 12.24
N PHE A 234 7.74 0.44 13.04
CA PHE A 234 7.87 0.47 14.50
C PHE A 234 9.32 0.21 14.94
N TRP A 235 9.97 -0.80 14.36
CA TRP A 235 11.36 -1.13 14.69
C TRP A 235 12.33 0.01 14.35
N ALA A 236 12.09 0.75 13.26
CA ALA A 236 12.90 1.92 12.91
C ALA A 236 12.76 3.08 13.91
N TRP A 237 11.67 3.13 14.69
CA TRP A 237 11.55 4.05 15.83
C TRP A 237 12.29 3.53 17.07
N VAL A 238 12.22 2.22 17.34
CA VAL A 238 12.90 1.56 18.47
C VAL A 238 14.42 1.61 18.31
N GLU A 239 14.93 1.08 17.19
CA GLU A 239 16.34 0.95 16.85
C GLU A 239 16.62 1.60 15.48
N PRO A 240 16.76 2.94 15.42
CA PRO A 240 16.98 3.67 14.16
C PRO A 240 18.38 3.46 13.57
N GLY A 241 19.30 2.84 14.33
CA GLY A 241 20.73 2.77 14.04
C GLY A 241 21.40 4.14 14.18
N PRO A 242 22.35 4.52 13.29
CA PRO A 242 23.09 5.78 13.39
C PRO A 242 22.27 7.02 12.98
N ARG A 243 20.98 6.86 12.63
CA ARG A 243 20.12 7.93 12.13
C ARG A 243 19.25 8.48 13.26
N PRO A 244 18.85 9.76 13.21
CA PRO A 244 17.81 10.27 14.10
C PRO A 244 16.47 9.55 13.82
N ARG A 245 15.69 9.27 14.88
CA ARG A 245 14.42 8.54 14.81
C ARG A 245 13.44 9.10 13.78
N SER A 246 13.30 10.43 13.71
CA SER A 246 12.41 11.10 12.77
C SER A 246 12.77 10.78 11.30
N ARG A 247 14.08 10.73 10.99
CA ARG A 247 14.57 10.38 9.66
C ARG A 247 14.36 8.90 9.37
N ALA A 248 14.67 8.02 10.32
CA ALA A 248 14.47 6.57 10.14
C ALA A 248 12.99 6.23 9.90
N ILE A 249 12.08 6.84 10.66
CA ILE A 249 10.63 6.72 10.46
C ILE A 249 10.21 7.27 9.10
N ALA A 250 10.70 8.46 8.70
CA ALA A 250 10.33 9.04 7.42
C ALA A 250 10.77 8.17 6.24
N GLU A 251 11.98 7.60 6.30
CA GLU A 251 12.51 6.70 5.27
C GLU A 251 11.70 5.39 5.17
N GLU A 252 11.42 4.72 6.30
CA GLU A 252 10.59 3.51 6.28
C GLU A 252 9.12 3.81 5.98
N GLY A 253 8.61 4.99 6.38
CA GLY A 253 7.24 5.42 6.11
C GLY A 253 6.98 5.64 4.62
N ARG A 254 7.94 6.19 3.86
CA ARG A 254 7.81 6.28 2.40
C ARG A 254 7.87 4.91 1.73
N ALA A 255 8.75 4.03 2.18
CA ALA A 255 8.78 2.65 1.70
C ALA A 255 7.47 1.90 2.02
N LEU A 256 6.86 2.18 3.17
CA LEU A 256 5.56 1.64 3.57
C LEU A 256 4.44 2.10 2.62
N VAL A 257 4.44 3.35 2.16
CA VAL A 257 3.49 3.84 1.15
C VAL A 257 3.66 3.08 -0.16
N THR A 258 4.91 2.87 -0.62
CA THR A 258 5.19 2.06 -1.82
C THR A 258 4.62 0.65 -1.67
N VAL A 259 4.81 0.03 -0.50
CA VAL A 259 4.26 -1.30 -0.20
C VAL A 259 2.74 -1.27 -0.24
N ALA A 260 2.09 -0.33 0.45
CA ALA A 260 0.64 -0.22 0.49
C ALA A 260 0.03 -0.10 -0.92
N LEU A 261 0.58 0.77 -1.77
CA LEU A 261 0.13 0.93 -3.16
C LEU A 261 0.30 -0.36 -3.98
N GLY A 262 1.42 -1.07 -3.80
CA GLY A 262 1.67 -2.32 -4.50
C GLY A 262 0.73 -3.44 -4.02
N LEU A 263 0.46 -3.49 -2.71
CA LEU A 263 -0.44 -4.48 -2.13
C LEU A 263 -1.90 -4.30 -2.55
N VAL A 264 -2.35 -3.09 -2.87
CA VAL A 264 -3.69 -2.88 -3.48
C VAL A 264 -3.82 -3.68 -4.78
N VAL A 265 -2.79 -3.66 -5.63
CA VAL A 265 -2.79 -4.42 -6.89
C VAL A 265 -2.73 -5.92 -6.63
N VAL A 266 -1.89 -6.36 -5.68
CA VAL A 266 -1.77 -7.78 -5.32
C VAL A 266 -3.08 -8.32 -4.76
N LEU A 267 -3.74 -7.58 -3.88
CA LEU A 267 -5.05 -7.94 -3.33
C LEU A 267 -6.12 -7.94 -4.43
N ALA A 268 -6.09 -7.00 -5.38
CA ALA A 268 -7.01 -7.02 -6.52
C ALA A 268 -6.83 -8.30 -7.38
N VAL A 269 -5.59 -8.74 -7.62
CA VAL A 269 -5.32 -10.03 -8.28
C VAL A 269 -5.87 -11.18 -7.46
N SER A 270 -5.71 -11.15 -6.13
CA SER A 270 -6.29 -12.16 -5.23
C SER A 270 -7.82 -12.20 -5.30
N GLY A 271 -8.49 -11.04 -5.31
CA GLY A 271 -9.95 -10.95 -5.46
C GLY A 271 -10.43 -11.47 -6.82
N VAL A 272 -9.63 -11.35 -7.88
CA VAL A 272 -9.91 -12.01 -9.17
C VAL A 272 -9.78 -13.53 -9.05
N LEU A 273 -8.74 -14.05 -8.38
CA LEU A 273 -8.63 -15.49 -8.12
C LEU A 273 -9.83 -15.99 -7.32
N GLU A 274 -10.26 -15.22 -6.33
CA GLU A 274 -11.42 -15.56 -5.52
C GLU A 274 -12.72 -15.57 -6.34
N GLY A 275 -13.02 -14.49 -7.07
CA GLY A 275 -14.27 -14.38 -7.82
C GLY A 275 -14.37 -15.34 -9.02
N PHE A 276 -13.25 -15.77 -9.59
CA PHE A 276 -13.26 -16.57 -10.81
C PHE A 276 -12.69 -17.98 -10.66
N VAL A 277 -11.67 -18.20 -9.81
CA VAL A 277 -11.02 -19.51 -9.66
C VAL A 277 -11.67 -20.31 -8.54
N THR A 278 -11.93 -19.71 -7.38
CA THR A 278 -12.54 -20.41 -6.23
C THR A 278 -13.89 -21.04 -6.58
N PRO A 279 -14.88 -20.35 -7.19
CA PRO A 279 -16.17 -20.94 -7.53
C PRO A 279 -16.16 -21.74 -8.86
N SER A 280 -15.02 -21.83 -9.55
CA SER A 280 -14.95 -22.52 -10.85
C SER A 280 -15.21 -24.03 -10.71
N PRO A 281 -15.72 -24.70 -11.77
CA PRO A 281 -15.92 -26.15 -11.78
C PRO A 281 -14.60 -26.96 -11.88
N LEU A 282 -13.44 -26.30 -11.75
CA LEU A 282 -12.14 -26.95 -11.83
C LEU A 282 -11.92 -27.88 -10.62
N PRO A 283 -11.22 -29.02 -10.82
CA PRO A 283 -10.86 -29.87 -9.71
C PRO A 283 -9.96 -29.10 -8.71
N THR A 284 -10.06 -29.43 -7.43
CA THR A 284 -9.40 -28.70 -6.34
C THR A 284 -7.90 -28.51 -6.57
N TRP A 285 -7.19 -29.55 -7.02
CA TRP A 285 -5.75 -29.45 -7.30
C TRP A 285 -5.42 -28.39 -8.36
N ALA A 286 -6.30 -28.18 -9.35
CA ALA A 286 -6.09 -27.18 -10.40
C ALA A 286 -6.32 -25.77 -9.86
N ARG A 287 -7.37 -25.56 -9.06
CA ARG A 287 -7.63 -24.27 -8.38
C ARG A 287 -6.48 -23.89 -7.46
N VAL A 288 -6.03 -24.83 -6.63
CA VAL A 288 -4.86 -24.65 -5.74
C VAL A 288 -3.59 -24.42 -6.54
N GLY A 289 -3.39 -25.13 -7.65
CA GLY A 289 -2.24 -24.96 -8.55
C GLY A 289 -2.18 -23.55 -9.15
N ILE A 290 -3.31 -22.97 -9.54
CA ILE A 290 -3.40 -21.58 -10.03
C ILE A 290 -3.01 -20.60 -8.92
N GLY A 291 -3.55 -20.77 -7.71
CA GLY A 291 -3.18 -19.95 -6.55
C GLY A 291 -1.70 -20.03 -6.20
N ALA A 292 -1.14 -21.25 -6.19
CA ALA A 292 0.28 -21.49 -5.96
C ALA A 292 1.15 -20.87 -7.06
N ALA A 293 0.71 -20.92 -8.33
CA ALA A 293 1.41 -20.28 -9.43
C ALA A 293 1.40 -18.75 -9.31
N ALA A 294 0.27 -18.15 -8.90
CA ALA A 294 0.16 -16.72 -8.66
C ALA A 294 1.08 -16.27 -7.51
N LEU A 295 1.08 -17.00 -6.39
CA LEU A 295 2.02 -16.75 -5.30
C LEU A 295 3.48 -16.94 -5.75
N GLY A 296 3.77 -18.00 -6.49
CA GLY A 296 5.11 -18.26 -7.03
C GLY A 296 5.59 -17.13 -7.94
N ALA A 297 4.72 -16.61 -8.80
CA ALA A 297 4.99 -15.45 -9.64
C ALA A 297 5.27 -14.19 -8.81
N PHE A 298 4.48 -13.93 -7.76
CA PHE A 298 4.69 -12.80 -6.84
C PHE A 298 6.03 -12.89 -6.10
N LEU A 299 6.37 -14.07 -5.57
CA LEU A 299 7.64 -14.31 -4.89
C LEU A 299 8.83 -14.21 -5.84
N ALA A 300 8.71 -14.75 -7.06
CA ALA A 300 9.75 -14.61 -8.09
C ALA A 300 9.92 -13.16 -8.52
N TYR A 301 8.83 -12.41 -8.69
CA TYR A 301 8.83 -10.98 -9.00
C TYR A 301 9.58 -10.18 -7.93
N GLY A 302 9.21 -10.31 -6.65
CA GLY A 302 9.90 -9.63 -5.55
C GLY A 302 11.34 -10.12 -5.35
N GLY A 303 11.59 -11.42 -5.56
CA GLY A 303 12.90 -12.04 -5.39
C GLY A 303 13.91 -11.64 -6.46
N VAL A 304 13.53 -11.74 -7.73
CA VAL A 304 14.43 -11.48 -8.87
C VAL A 304 14.61 -9.98 -9.08
N LEU A 305 13.52 -9.23 -9.22
CA LEU A 305 13.60 -7.79 -9.47
C LEU A 305 14.05 -7.03 -8.23
N GLY A 306 13.53 -7.41 -7.05
CA GLY A 306 13.88 -6.75 -5.80
C GLY A 306 15.35 -6.93 -5.41
N ARG A 307 15.91 -8.14 -5.59
CA ARG A 307 17.35 -8.35 -5.37
C ARG A 307 18.20 -7.49 -6.30
N ARG A 308 17.83 -7.38 -7.58
CA ARG A 308 18.55 -6.54 -8.56
C ARG A 308 18.45 -5.06 -8.20
N ALA A 309 17.26 -4.58 -7.84
CA ALA A 309 17.04 -3.19 -7.48
C ALA A 309 17.81 -2.79 -6.20
N VAL A 310 17.76 -3.63 -5.15
CA VAL A 310 18.49 -3.36 -3.91
C VAL A 310 20.01 -3.42 -4.11
N ALA A 311 20.51 -4.32 -4.97
CA ALA A 311 21.92 -4.34 -5.35
C ALA A 311 22.36 -3.06 -6.10
N ALA A 312 21.42 -2.41 -6.81
CA ALA A 312 21.63 -1.11 -7.44
C ALA A 312 21.44 0.09 -6.49
N GLY A 313 21.22 -0.14 -5.19
CA GLY A 313 21.08 0.90 -4.17
C GLY A 313 19.64 1.38 -3.94
N GLU A 314 18.64 0.77 -4.58
CA GLU A 314 17.24 1.18 -4.42
C GLU A 314 16.67 0.71 -3.07
N THR A 315 15.96 1.60 -2.39
CA THR A 315 15.38 1.33 -1.07
C THR A 315 13.87 1.06 -1.10
N GLY A 316 13.26 1.19 -2.28
CA GLY A 316 11.80 1.17 -2.44
C GLY A 316 11.12 2.51 -2.12
N ASP A 317 11.90 3.58 -2.00
CA ASP A 317 11.42 4.94 -1.76
C ASP A 317 10.82 5.56 -3.04
N LEU A 318 9.80 6.41 -2.86
CA LEU A 318 9.33 7.34 -3.90
C LEU A 318 10.35 8.50 -3.95
N ARG A 319 10.72 8.96 -5.16
CA ARG A 319 11.98 9.71 -5.40
C ARG A 319 12.32 10.79 -4.34
N PRO A 320 13.61 11.04 -4.07
CA PRO A 320 14.07 12.19 -3.28
C PRO A 320 13.53 13.54 -3.79
N GLU A 321 13.30 13.66 -5.11
CA GLU A 321 12.73 14.86 -5.75
C GLU A 321 11.28 15.17 -5.31
N GLN A 322 10.58 14.18 -4.75
CA GLN A 322 9.23 14.30 -4.18
C GLN A 322 9.26 14.36 -2.63
N ALA A 323 10.39 14.00 -2.02
CA ALA A 323 10.65 14.11 -0.60
C ALA A 323 11.36 15.45 -0.34
N GLY A 324 10.59 16.50 -0.07
CA GLY A 324 11.11 17.87 0.11
C GLY A 324 12.42 17.95 0.90
N ASP A 325 13.27 18.92 0.53
CA ASP A 325 14.67 19.07 0.96
C ASP A 325 14.92 18.66 2.42
N VAL A 326 15.71 17.59 2.60
CA VAL A 326 16.15 17.15 3.92
C VAL A 326 17.43 17.89 4.29
N ARG A 327 17.43 18.59 5.43
CA ARG A 327 18.63 19.27 5.94
C ARG A 327 19.77 18.26 6.14
N PRO A 328 21.00 18.56 5.66
CA PRO A 328 22.16 17.75 6.00
C PRO A 328 22.41 17.82 7.51
N VAL A 329 22.79 16.68 8.10
CA VAL A 329 23.19 16.60 9.50
C VAL A 329 24.67 16.18 9.52
N ALA A 330 25.48 16.87 10.30
CA ALA A 330 26.89 16.51 10.50
C ALA A 330 26.97 15.13 11.17
N GLY A 331 27.89 14.30 10.66
CA GLY A 331 28.19 12.96 11.17
C GLY A 331 29.02 12.97 12.43
#